data_AF-A0A2K2VKK7-F1
#
_entry.id   AF-A0A2K2VKK7-F1
#
_cell.length_a   1.000
_cell.length_b   1.000
_cell.length_c   1.000
_cell.angle_alpha   90.00
_cell.angle_beta   90.00
_cell.angle_gamma   90.00
#
_symmetry.space_group_name_H-M   'P 1'
#
loop_
_entity.id
_entity.type
_entity.pdbx_description
1 polymer ?
#
loop_
_entity_poly.entity_id
_entity_poly.type
_entity_poly.pdbx_seq_one_letter_code
_entity_poly.pdbx_strand_id
1 'polypeptide(L)'
;MKKFKITLILLLLATFSYAQTPFDLGGVKSYYPVVEINTQRIDAKYKNILLNMIKETSKELCINTENFSSRSLAFLVSYIGVGDELAIKLELMLGETMKRNDTKEDVFVLSYLNGSIFVPEDKEELLEKAESLLESFADQYKEDNL
;
A
#
# COMPACT_ATOMS: atom_id res chain seq x y z
N MET A 1 10.57 2.41 -43.43
CA MET A 1 10.58 1.21 -42.56
C MET A 1 11.37 1.39 -41.26
N LYS A 2 12.60 1.92 -41.26
CA LYS A 2 13.43 2.05 -40.03
C LYS A 2 12.81 2.94 -38.95
N LYS A 3 12.25 4.10 -39.33
CA LYS A 3 11.59 5.03 -38.40
C LYS A 3 10.30 4.43 -37.79
N PHE A 4 9.47 3.77 -38.59
CA PHE A 4 8.26 3.08 -38.12
C PHE A 4 8.57 1.98 -37.09
N LYS A 5 9.64 1.19 -37.31
CA LYS A 5 10.09 0.19 -36.34
C LYS A 5 10.52 0.82 -35.02
N ILE A 6 11.20 1.96 -35.04
CA ILE A 6 11.63 2.68 -33.83
C ILE A 6 10.42 3.22 -33.07
N THR A 7 9.45 3.83 -33.76
CA THR A 7 8.21 4.31 -33.13
C THR A 7 7.42 3.17 -32.49
N LEU A 8 7.32 2.01 -33.15
CA LEU A 8 6.62 0.84 -32.61
C LEU A 8 7.33 0.29 -31.36
N ILE A 9 8.66 0.25 -31.36
CA ILE A 9 9.46 -0.17 -30.19
C ILE A 9 9.26 0.80 -29.02
N LEU A 10 9.23 2.11 -29.27
CA LEU A 10 8.98 3.10 -28.22
C LEU A 10 7.56 2.97 -27.63
N LEU A 11 6.56 2.67 -28.45
CA LEU A 11 5.18 2.42 -27.98
C LEU A 11 5.09 1.14 -27.12
N LEU A 12 5.79 0.08 -27.51
CA LEU A 12 5.86 -1.16 -26.72
C LEU A 12 6.65 -0.99 -25.43
N LEU A 13 7.69 -0.14 -25.41
CA LEU A 13 8.44 0.15 -24.18
C LEU A 13 7.60 0.99 -23.20
N ALA A 14 6.73 1.85 -23.70
CA ALA A 14 5.83 2.64 -22.85
C ALA A 14 4.84 1.76 -22.06
N THR A 15 4.44 0.59 -22.55
CA THR A 15 3.54 -0.31 -21.81
C THR A 15 4.23 -0.99 -20.63
N PHE A 16 5.56 -1.15 -20.64
CA PHE A 16 6.30 -1.71 -19.50
C PHE A 16 6.44 -0.71 -18.34
N SER A 17 6.34 0.59 -18.60
CA SER A 17 6.36 1.63 -17.56
C SER A 17 5.14 1.59 -16.64
N TYR A 18 4.06 0.94 -17.07
CA TYR A 18 2.79 0.81 -16.33
C TYR A 18 2.54 -0.62 -15.83
N ALA A 19 3.55 -1.49 -15.84
CA ALA A 19 3.41 -2.80 -15.20
C ALA A 19 3.24 -2.59 -13.70
N GLN A 20 1.98 -2.54 -13.24
CA GLN A 20 1.62 -2.58 -11.83
C GLN A 20 2.25 -3.83 -11.22
N THR A 21 2.71 -3.70 -9.98
CA THR A 21 3.16 -4.82 -9.16
C THR A 21 2.13 -5.96 -9.20
N PRO A 22 2.55 -7.24 -9.18
CA PRO A 22 1.70 -8.41 -9.42
C PRO A 22 0.76 -8.76 -8.24
N PHE A 23 0.32 -7.74 -7.51
CA PHE A 23 -0.60 -7.85 -6.40
C PHE A 23 -2.03 -8.03 -6.93
N ASP A 24 -2.81 -8.85 -6.24
CA ASP A 24 -4.20 -9.18 -6.59
C ASP A 24 -5.06 -8.93 -5.36
N LEU A 25 -5.98 -7.97 -5.48
CA LEU A 25 -6.96 -7.60 -4.47
C LEU A 25 -8.33 -8.27 -4.68
N GLY A 26 -8.43 -9.18 -5.65
CA GLY A 26 -9.64 -9.92 -5.97
C GLY A 26 -10.19 -10.70 -4.78
N GLY A 27 -11.49 -10.51 -4.51
CA GLY A 27 -12.20 -11.27 -3.47
C GLY A 27 -11.87 -10.90 -2.03
N VAL A 28 -11.15 -9.79 -1.79
CA VAL A 28 -10.89 -9.26 -0.45
C VAL A 28 -12.17 -8.65 0.13
N LYS A 29 -12.88 -9.40 0.98
CA LYS A 29 -14.14 -8.95 1.62
C LYS A 29 -13.96 -8.37 3.01
N SER A 30 -12.84 -8.68 3.67
CA SER A 30 -12.54 -8.20 5.02
C SER A 30 -11.05 -8.20 5.32
N TYR A 31 -10.62 -7.22 6.12
CA TYR A 31 -9.29 -7.17 6.73
C TYR A 31 -9.34 -6.42 8.07
N TYR A 32 -8.36 -6.67 8.91
CA TYR A 32 -8.17 -5.94 10.15
C TYR A 32 -7.27 -4.71 9.90
N PRO A 33 -7.76 -3.48 10.17
CA PRO A 33 -6.97 -2.28 9.94
C PRO A 33 -5.92 -2.10 11.03
N VAL A 34 -4.67 -1.85 10.64
CA VAL A 34 -3.53 -1.72 11.56
C VAL A 34 -2.73 -0.46 11.21
N VAL A 35 -2.22 0.22 12.23
CA VAL A 35 -1.24 1.29 12.05
C VAL A 35 -0.13 1.10 13.04
N GLU A 36 1.11 1.02 12.55
CA GLU A 36 2.29 0.91 13.37
C GLU A 36 3.25 2.07 13.10
N ILE A 37 3.65 2.76 14.15
CA ILE A 37 4.53 3.92 14.10
C ILE A 37 5.81 3.55 14.87
N ASN A 38 6.84 3.16 14.12
CA ASN A 38 8.12 2.69 14.64
C ASN A 38 9.08 3.87 14.91
N THR A 39 8.59 4.93 15.52
CA THR A 39 9.38 6.12 15.84
C THR A 39 8.71 6.96 16.93
N GLN A 40 9.52 7.58 17.80
CA GLN A 40 9.04 8.54 18.80
C GLN A 40 8.88 9.96 18.24
N ARG A 41 9.31 10.19 17.00
CA ARG A 41 9.29 11.51 16.35
C ARG A 41 7.93 11.88 15.75
N ILE A 42 7.01 10.91 15.65
CA ILE A 42 5.65 11.12 15.17
C ILE A 42 4.72 11.00 16.37
N ASP A 43 3.85 12.00 16.53
CA ASP A 43 2.88 12.03 17.62
C ASP A 43 1.91 10.85 17.50
N ALA A 44 1.62 10.20 18.64
CA ALA A 44 0.70 9.08 18.72
C ALA A 44 -0.71 9.40 18.16
N LYS A 45 -1.12 10.68 18.13
CA LYS A 45 -2.37 11.11 17.50
C LYS A 45 -2.49 10.68 16.04
N TYR A 46 -1.38 10.65 15.29
CA TYR A 46 -1.37 10.25 13.88
C TYR A 46 -1.75 8.78 13.70
N LYS A 47 -1.49 7.93 14.70
CA LYS A 47 -1.91 6.52 14.67
C LYS A 47 -3.44 6.41 14.52
N ASN A 48 -4.19 7.19 15.28
CA ASN A 48 -5.65 7.19 15.24
C ASN A 48 -6.18 7.83 13.94
N ILE A 49 -5.54 8.88 13.45
CA ILE A 49 -5.94 9.54 12.19
C ILE A 49 -5.77 8.57 11.02
N LEU A 50 -4.57 7.97 10.87
CA LEU A 50 -4.29 7.00 9.81
C LEU A 50 -5.21 5.77 9.90
N LEU A 51 -5.53 5.30 11.11
CA LEU A 51 -6.45 4.18 11.30
C LEU A 51 -7.87 4.52 10.83
N ASN A 52 -8.33 5.75 11.10
CA ASN A 52 -9.62 6.21 10.62
C ASN A 52 -9.62 6.38 9.10
N MET A 53 -8.53 6.87 8.50
CA MET A 53 -8.40 6.95 7.03
C MET A 53 -8.57 5.58 6.39
N ILE A 54 -7.90 4.54 6.92
CA ILE A 54 -8.10 3.15 6.44
C ILE A 54 -9.59 2.79 6.51
N LYS A 55 -10.24 2.98 7.66
CA LYS A 55 -11.64 2.58 7.88
C LYS A 55 -12.62 3.31 6.96
N GLU A 56 -12.44 4.61 6.74
CA GLU A 56 -13.31 5.37 5.84
C GLU A 56 -13.14 4.89 4.40
N THR A 57 -11.90 4.71 3.92
CA THR A 57 -11.66 4.10 2.59
C THR A 57 -12.25 2.69 2.49
N SER A 58 -12.09 1.84 3.51
CA SER A 58 -12.69 0.50 3.54
C SER A 58 -14.20 0.54 3.42
N LYS A 59 -14.84 1.49 4.11
CA LYS A 59 -16.30 1.66 4.09
C LYS A 59 -16.79 2.08 2.72
N GLU A 60 -16.09 2.97 2.03
CA GLU A 60 -16.39 3.36 0.64
C GLU A 60 -16.29 2.17 -0.32
N LEU A 61 -15.34 1.26 -0.07
CA LEU A 61 -15.13 0.04 -0.84
C LEU A 61 -16.02 -1.14 -0.41
N CYS A 62 -16.90 -0.93 0.58
CA CYS A 62 -17.75 -1.98 1.17
C CYS A 62 -16.95 -3.19 1.75
N ILE A 63 -15.74 -2.94 2.25
CA ILE A 63 -14.89 -3.95 2.88
C ILE A 63 -15.12 -3.96 4.40
N ASN A 64 -15.33 -5.13 4.99
CA ASN A 64 -15.58 -5.25 6.42
C ASN A 64 -14.29 -5.13 7.25
N THR A 65 -14.28 -4.20 8.21
CA THR A 65 -13.18 -3.95 9.16
C THR A 65 -13.53 -4.13 10.64
N GLU A 66 -14.76 -4.53 10.97
CA GLU A 66 -15.25 -4.54 12.37
C GLU A 66 -14.77 -5.78 13.14
N ASN A 67 -14.65 -6.92 12.46
CA ASN A 67 -14.26 -8.19 13.06
C ASN A 67 -12.78 -8.49 12.78
N PHE A 68 -12.19 -9.32 13.65
CA PHE A 68 -10.88 -9.89 13.38
C PHE A 68 -10.89 -10.65 12.04
N SER A 69 -9.91 -10.38 11.19
CA SER A 69 -9.68 -11.06 9.91
C SER A 69 -8.30 -11.70 9.93
N SER A 70 -8.11 -12.79 9.18
CA SER A 70 -6.77 -13.36 8.95
C SER A 70 -5.86 -12.39 8.20
N ARG A 71 -6.46 -11.46 7.44
CA ARG A 71 -5.78 -10.41 6.70
C ARG A 71 -5.70 -9.13 7.51
N SER A 72 -4.59 -8.42 7.37
CA SER A 72 -4.41 -7.09 7.92
C SER A 72 -4.00 -6.11 6.83
N LEU A 73 -4.71 -4.98 6.74
CA LEU A 73 -4.27 -3.82 5.97
C LEU A 73 -3.55 -2.88 6.94
N ALA A 74 -2.25 -2.70 6.73
CA ALA A 74 -1.38 -2.01 7.67
C ALA A 74 -0.72 -0.80 7.04
N PHE A 75 -0.78 0.34 7.74
CA PHE A 75 0.21 1.40 7.58
C PHE A 75 1.41 1.14 8.49
N LEU A 76 2.61 1.11 7.93
CA LEU A 76 3.86 1.13 8.68
C LEU A 76 4.55 2.48 8.46
N VAL A 77 4.82 3.19 9.55
CA VAL A 77 5.49 4.50 9.53
C VAL A 77 6.81 4.39 10.26
N SER A 78 7.90 4.76 9.59
CA SER A 78 9.25 4.72 10.16
C SER A 78 10.10 5.88 9.66
N TYR A 79 11.22 6.15 10.33
CA TYR A 79 12.26 7.03 9.78
C TYR A 79 13.38 6.20 9.18
N ILE A 80 13.92 6.67 8.06
CA ILE A 80 15.11 6.12 7.43
C ILE A 80 16.10 7.25 7.13
N GLY A 81 17.39 6.92 7.14
CA GLY A 81 18.42 7.84 6.67
C GLY A 81 18.51 7.81 5.14
N VAL A 82 18.44 8.97 4.50
CA VAL A 82 18.62 9.13 3.06
C VAL A 82 19.71 10.18 2.85
N GLY A 83 20.93 9.73 2.61
CA GLY A 83 22.10 10.61 2.64
C GLY A 83 22.29 11.21 4.04
N ASP A 84 22.31 12.53 4.12
CA ASP A 84 22.45 13.28 5.38
C ASP A 84 21.09 13.66 6.00
N GLU A 85 19.98 13.30 5.36
CA GLU A 85 18.63 13.65 5.80
C GLU A 85 17.89 12.47 6.44
N LEU A 86 16.92 12.80 7.32
CA LEU A 86 16.01 11.86 7.93
C LEU A 86 14.65 11.94 7.22
N ALA A 87 14.35 10.93 6.41
CA ALA A 87 13.10 10.80 5.68
C ALA A 87 12.11 9.92 6.45
N ILE A 88 10.82 10.16 6.25
CA ILE A 88 9.75 9.25 6.63
C ILE A 88 9.59 8.21 5.51
N LYS A 89 9.52 6.95 5.91
CA LYS A 89 9.07 5.84 5.07
C LYS A 89 7.68 5.43 5.55
N LEU A 90 6.70 5.61 4.66
CA LEU A 90 5.31 5.23 4.86
C LEU A 90 4.98 4.07 3.91
N GLU A 91 4.54 2.94 4.44
CA GLU A 91 4.17 1.75 3.66
C GLU A 91 2.74 1.34 3.96
N LEU A 92 1.94 1.12 2.92
CA LEU A 92 0.62 0.50 2.99
C LEU A 92 0.73 -0.94 2.47
N MET A 93 0.34 -1.92 3.28
CA MET A 93 0.44 -3.33 2.90
C MET A 93 -0.77 -4.12 3.34
N LEU A 94 -1.23 -5.02 2.47
CA LEU A 94 -2.23 -6.04 2.81
C LEU A 94 -1.51 -7.39 2.88
N GLY A 95 -1.58 -8.04 4.03
CA GLY A 95 -0.97 -9.36 4.18
C GLY A 95 -1.70 -10.28 5.13
N GLU A 96 -1.43 -11.57 4.99
CA GLU A 96 -2.00 -12.62 5.82
C GLU A 96 -1.05 -13.81 5.97
N THR A 97 -1.22 -14.56 7.05
CA THR A 97 -0.53 -15.85 7.21
C THR A 97 -1.32 -16.94 6.49
N MET A 98 -0.69 -17.60 5.53
CA MET A 98 -1.25 -18.73 4.78
C MET A 98 -0.39 -19.97 4.93
N LYS A 99 -0.94 -21.15 4.67
CA LYS A 99 -0.15 -22.38 4.56
C LYS A 99 0.32 -22.60 3.14
N ARG A 100 1.62 -22.85 2.95
CA ARG A 100 2.15 -23.23 1.64
C ARG A 100 1.62 -24.61 1.25
N ASN A 101 1.22 -24.78 -0.02
CA ASN A 101 0.53 -25.99 -0.47
C ASN A 101 1.41 -27.25 -0.43
N ASP A 102 2.70 -27.12 -0.71
CA ASP A 102 3.68 -28.20 -0.81
C ASP A 102 4.24 -28.65 0.56
N THR A 103 4.66 -27.70 1.37
CA THR A 103 5.44 -27.89 2.60
C THR A 103 4.57 -27.82 3.86
N LYS A 104 3.33 -27.30 3.74
CA LYS A 104 2.38 -27.06 4.85
C LYS A 104 2.88 -26.09 5.92
N GLU A 105 3.99 -25.39 5.65
CA GLU A 105 4.53 -24.33 6.51
C GLU A 105 3.65 -23.09 6.46
N ASP A 106 3.54 -22.41 7.60
CA ASP A 106 2.92 -21.09 7.68
C ASP A 106 3.87 -20.05 7.09
N VAL A 107 3.38 -19.31 6.10
CA VAL A 107 4.11 -18.25 5.39
C VAL A 107 3.30 -16.97 5.41
N PHE A 108 3.98 -15.83 5.57
CA PHE A 108 3.33 -14.54 5.42
C PHE A 108 3.28 -14.16 3.93
N VAL A 109 2.08 -13.89 3.44
CA VAL A 109 1.82 -13.53 2.05
C VAL A 109 1.39 -12.07 2.00
N LEU A 110 1.95 -11.33 1.05
CA LEU A 110 1.55 -9.97 0.72
C LEU A 110 0.66 -9.97 -0.52
N SER A 111 -0.57 -9.51 -0.35
CA SER A 111 -1.53 -9.30 -1.43
C SER A 111 -1.52 -7.86 -1.92
N TYR A 112 -0.84 -6.94 -1.22
CA TYR A 112 -0.60 -5.57 -1.65
C TYR A 112 0.60 -4.99 -0.92
N LEU A 113 1.41 -4.19 -1.62
CA LEU A 113 2.46 -3.36 -1.03
C LEU A 113 2.65 -2.11 -1.89
N ASN A 114 2.49 -0.95 -1.27
CA ASN A 114 2.85 0.34 -1.85
C ASN A 114 3.45 1.22 -0.75
N GLY A 115 4.27 2.19 -1.12
CA GLY A 115 4.90 3.05 -0.13
C GLY A 115 5.50 4.31 -0.72
N SER A 116 5.75 5.27 0.17
CA SER A 116 6.35 6.55 -0.14
C SER A 116 7.50 6.84 0.83
N ILE A 117 8.55 7.44 0.31
CA ILE A 117 9.68 7.94 1.07
C ILE A 117 9.78 9.43 0.80
N PHE A 118 9.74 10.25 1.84
CA PHE A 118 9.74 11.70 1.72
C PHE A 118 10.33 12.35 2.97
N VAL A 119 10.89 13.54 2.80
CA VAL A 119 11.41 14.34 3.91
C VAL A 119 10.31 15.32 4.28
N PRO A 120 9.70 15.20 5.47
CA PRO A 120 8.50 15.97 5.80
C PRO A 120 8.83 17.46 5.87
N GLU A 121 8.23 18.26 4.98
CA GLU A 121 8.30 19.73 5.04
C GLU A 121 7.42 20.27 6.18
N ASP A 122 6.28 19.60 6.41
CA ASP A 122 5.39 19.84 7.52
C ASP A 122 4.78 18.54 8.08
N LYS A 123 3.83 18.69 9.02
CA LYS A 123 3.18 17.55 9.67
C LYS A 123 1.95 17.02 8.92
N GLU A 124 1.48 17.74 7.90
CA GLU A 124 0.32 17.38 7.09
C GLU A 124 0.74 16.49 5.91
N GLU A 125 1.97 16.65 5.41
CA GLU A 125 2.51 15.84 4.33
C GLU A 125 2.39 14.32 4.58
N LEU A 126 2.56 13.85 5.82
CA LEU A 126 2.33 12.45 6.17
C LEU A 126 0.90 11.97 5.83
N LEU A 127 -0.09 12.82 6.10
CA LEU A 127 -1.49 12.51 5.83
C LEU A 127 -1.78 12.55 4.33
N GLU A 128 -1.24 13.54 3.61
CA GLU A 128 -1.37 13.62 2.15
C GLU A 128 -0.78 12.39 1.46
N LYS A 129 0.41 11.93 1.88
CA LYS A 129 1.01 10.70 1.35
C LYS A 129 0.19 9.46 1.71
N ALA A 130 -0.40 9.41 2.91
CA ALA A 130 -1.27 8.31 3.30
C ALA A 130 -2.56 8.25 2.47
N GLU A 131 -3.17 9.41 2.22
CA GLU A 131 -4.34 9.54 1.35
C GLU A 131 -4.04 9.03 -0.06
N SER A 132 -2.95 9.50 -0.67
CA SER A 132 -2.52 9.05 -2.00
C SER A 132 -2.28 7.53 -2.09
N LEU A 133 -1.72 6.92 -1.03
CA LEU A 133 -1.53 5.47 -0.98
C LEU A 133 -2.88 4.72 -0.88
N LEU A 134 -3.83 5.24 -0.10
CA LEU A 134 -5.17 4.66 0.02
C LEU A 134 -6.01 4.83 -1.26
N GLU A 135 -5.89 5.97 -1.95
CA GLU A 135 -6.48 6.18 -3.27
C GLU A 135 -5.97 5.14 -4.27
N SER A 136 -4.65 4.95 -4.32
CA SER A 136 -4.02 3.94 -5.19
C SER A 136 -4.49 2.52 -4.86
N PHE A 137 -4.64 2.20 -3.56
CA PHE A 137 -5.21 0.92 -3.13
C PHE A 137 -6.67 0.78 -3.55
N ALA A 138 -7.48 1.82 -3.40
CA ALA A 138 -8.90 1.82 -3.72
C ALA A 138 -9.13 1.67 -5.23
N ASP A 139 -8.31 2.32 -6.06
CA ASP A 139 -8.38 2.21 -7.52
C ASP A 139 -8.02 0.80 -7.97
N GLN A 140 -6.92 0.23 -7.47
CA GLN A 140 -6.58 -1.16 -7.77
C GLN A 140 -7.66 -2.14 -7.28
N TYR A 141 -8.19 -1.95 -6.07
CA TYR A 141 -9.25 -2.81 -5.55
C TYR A 141 -10.50 -2.79 -6.44
N LYS A 142 -10.89 -1.61 -6.94
CA LYS A 142 -11.99 -1.48 -7.89
C LYS A 142 -11.66 -2.23 -9.17
N GLU A 143 -10.49 -1.99 -9.76
CA GLU A 143 -10.05 -2.64 -11.01
C GLU A 143 -10.07 -4.18 -10.90
N ASP A 144 -9.57 -4.74 -9.80
CA ASP A 144 -9.49 -6.19 -9.56
C ASP A 144 -10.86 -6.84 -9.25
N ASN A 145 -11.88 -6.05 -8.91
CA ASN A 145 -13.22 -6.52 -8.52
C ASN A 145 -14.36 -5.99 -9.43
N LEU A 146 -14.02 -5.44 -10.60
CA LEU A 146 -14.98 -5.05 -11.67
C LEU A 146 -15.65 -6.25 -12.35
#